data_AF-A0A4V0YN58-F1
#
_entry.id   AF-A0A4V0YN58-F1
#
_cell.length_a   1.000
_cell.length_b   1.000
_cell.length_c   1.000
_cell.angle_alpha   90.00
_cell.angle_beta   90.00
_cell.angle_gamma   90.00
#
_symmetry.space_group_name_H-M   'P 1'
#
loop_
_entity.id
_entity.type
_entity.pdbx_description
1 polymer ?
#
loop_
_entity_poly.entity_id
_entity_poly.type
_entity_poly.pdbx_seq_one_letter_code
_entity_poly.pdbx_strand_id
1 'polypeptide(L)'
;MRAATPGSAAPDRPAVSTSSQRARRPVRRGVFALLAGLSLLLHLWLADRIGGLLGEGAAAADSPPRMQAAFVRELQPAAPPAVAPAPAAPARRAAPAAPEATPVPASAPQPGPVDPVDPIADSAPAPASDAAVAESMPAPAQADDAAAAAVSETAASAPTGPLPGPPSFAWPASTRLSYTLTGYVRGEVLGTAQVEWLRDGDRYQVHLDVVVGPGFAPLMQRRMTSDGEITPQGLVPRRYDERTQVAFGRTRTASLHFDADGVTLANGQRHPGLPALQDTASQFVQLTYLFTTGAERLQPGGRIEMPLALPRRVDRWVYDVIGEEVLATPFGPVPAWHLRPQREGDASSLSIEAWFAPSLQYLPVRIVIRRGTDEFIDLMIERLPLQAADEPLGGSALR
;
A
#
# COMPACT_ATOMS: atom_id res chain seq x y z
N MET A 1 -54.98 89.66 51.46
CA MET A 1 -55.69 89.83 50.17
C MET A 1 -54.68 90.31 49.14
N ARG A 2 -54.34 89.45 48.15
CA ARG A 2 -53.59 89.68 46.87
C ARG A 2 -52.19 90.35 46.96
N ALA A 3 -51.20 90.12 46.08
CA ALA A 3 -50.85 89.11 45.07
C ALA A 3 -49.47 89.48 44.49
N ALA A 4 -48.70 88.48 44.03
CA ALA A 4 -47.73 88.44 42.91
C ALA A 4 -46.37 89.20 42.93
N THR A 5 -45.35 88.39 42.58
CA THR A 5 -43.90 88.52 42.24
C THR A 5 -43.58 89.39 40.99
N PRO A 6 -42.33 89.50 40.41
CA PRO A 6 -40.98 88.95 40.71
C PRO A 6 -39.77 89.91 40.48
N GLY A 7 -38.51 89.44 40.67
CA GLY A 7 -37.37 89.94 39.87
C GLY A 7 -35.93 89.89 40.44
N SER A 8 -35.18 88.86 40.03
CA SER A 8 -33.81 88.88 39.44
C SER A 8 -32.51 89.23 40.22
N ALA A 9 -31.54 88.33 39.98
CA ALA A 9 -30.07 88.47 39.82
C ALA A 9 -29.13 88.47 41.05
N ALA A 10 -28.25 87.46 41.06
CA ALA A 10 -27.09 87.30 41.95
C ALA A 10 -25.77 87.40 41.13
N PRO A 11 -24.64 87.84 41.72
CA PRO A 11 -23.33 87.78 41.07
C PRO A 11 -22.45 86.62 41.58
N ASP A 12 -21.67 86.09 40.63
CA ASP A 12 -20.69 85.01 40.76
C ASP A 12 -19.42 85.41 41.55
N ARG A 13 -18.83 84.44 42.26
CA ARG A 13 -17.46 84.51 42.82
C ARG A 13 -16.63 83.30 42.33
N PRO A 14 -15.32 83.48 42.08
CA PRO A 14 -14.49 82.44 41.47
C PRO A 14 -13.88 81.49 42.52
N ALA A 15 -13.73 80.22 42.16
CA ALA A 15 -12.94 79.25 42.91
C ALA A 15 -11.80 78.72 42.04
N VAL A 16 -10.57 78.89 42.51
CA VAL A 16 -9.39 78.14 42.06
C VAL A 16 -9.16 77.03 43.06
N SER A 17 -9.14 75.77 42.61
CA SER A 17 -8.25 74.73 43.13
C SER A 17 -8.18 73.52 42.20
N THR A 18 -6.94 73.16 41.91
CA THR A 18 -6.40 72.06 41.12
C THR A 18 -7.00 70.67 41.38
N SER A 19 -7.20 69.87 40.33
CA SER A 19 -6.69 68.48 40.32
C SER A 19 -6.61 67.92 38.90
N SER A 20 -5.39 67.53 38.53
CA SER A 20 -5.04 66.77 37.35
C SER A 20 -5.32 65.30 37.61
N GLN A 21 -6.32 64.70 36.93
CA GLN A 21 -6.50 63.25 36.93
C GLN A 21 -6.36 62.69 35.50
N ARG A 22 -5.22 62.02 35.31
CA ARG A 22 -4.77 61.36 34.08
C ARG A 22 -5.83 60.41 33.51
N ALA A 23 -6.32 60.73 32.32
CA ALA A 23 -6.92 59.75 31.40
C ALA A 23 -5.82 58.79 30.90
N ARG A 24 -5.58 57.68 31.62
CA ARG A 24 -4.76 56.56 31.14
C ARG A 24 -5.24 55.26 31.75
N ARG A 25 -6.20 54.54 31.11
CA ARG A 25 -6.49 53.13 31.45
C ARG A 25 -7.35 52.25 30.48
N PRO A 26 -7.64 52.59 29.20
CA PRO A 26 -8.33 51.63 28.33
C PRO A 26 -7.40 50.53 27.77
N VAL A 27 -6.12 50.84 27.51
CA VAL A 27 -5.18 49.91 26.84
C VAL A 27 -4.85 48.67 27.70
N ARG A 28 -4.76 48.83 29.04
CA ARG A 28 -4.42 47.71 29.94
C ARG A 28 -5.50 46.63 29.98
N ARG A 29 -6.78 47.02 29.91
CA ARG A 29 -7.91 46.06 29.97
C ARG A 29 -7.99 45.19 28.71
N GLY A 30 -7.71 45.77 27.54
CA GLY A 30 -7.63 45.02 26.28
C GLY A 30 -6.51 43.98 26.27
N VAL A 31 -5.34 44.32 26.81
CA VAL A 31 -4.21 43.39 26.92
C VAL A 31 -4.52 42.23 27.88
N PHE A 32 -5.15 42.49 29.03
CA PHE A 32 -5.56 41.41 29.95
C PHE A 32 -6.62 40.49 29.33
N ALA A 33 -7.60 41.02 28.60
CA ALA A 33 -8.60 40.21 27.92
C ALA A 33 -7.99 39.36 26.81
N LEU A 34 -7.05 39.92 26.03
CA LEU A 34 -6.29 39.17 25.02
C LEU A 34 -5.46 38.04 25.64
N LEU A 35 -4.73 38.32 26.72
CA LEU A 35 -3.91 37.33 27.43
C LEU A 35 -4.78 36.23 28.05
N ALA A 36 -5.92 36.58 28.63
CA ALA A 36 -6.87 35.61 29.16
C ALA A 36 -7.48 34.75 28.04
N GLY A 37 -7.81 35.34 26.89
CA GLY A 37 -8.30 34.61 25.73
C GLY A 37 -7.24 33.66 25.14
N LEU A 38 -6.00 34.13 24.99
CA LEU A 38 -4.88 33.31 24.52
C LEU A 38 -4.57 32.17 25.50
N SER A 39 -4.63 32.45 26.81
CA SER A 39 -4.46 31.45 27.84
C SER A 39 -5.57 30.40 27.79
N LEU A 40 -6.84 30.81 27.65
CA LEU A 40 -7.96 29.89 27.51
C LEU A 40 -7.81 29.01 26.26
N LEU A 41 -7.45 29.60 25.12
CA LEU A 41 -7.16 28.85 23.89
C LEU A 41 -6.02 27.84 24.09
N LEU A 42 -4.96 28.23 24.80
CA LEU A 42 -3.87 27.32 25.15
C LEU A 42 -4.33 26.18 26.05
N HIS A 43 -5.19 26.44 27.04
CA HIS A 43 -5.72 25.40 27.92
C HIS A 43 -6.66 24.46 27.19
N LEU A 44 -7.52 24.97 26.31
CA LEU A 44 -8.40 24.15 25.47
C LEU A 44 -7.59 23.31 24.49
N TRP A 45 -6.55 23.89 23.89
CA TRP A 45 -5.62 23.15 23.04
C TRP A 45 -4.88 22.07 23.85
N LEU A 46 -4.36 22.39 25.04
CA LEU A 46 -3.66 21.43 25.88
C LEU A 46 -4.59 20.31 26.36
N ALA A 47 -5.83 20.63 26.73
CA ALA A 47 -6.83 19.65 27.13
C ALA A 47 -7.20 18.69 25.97
N ASP A 48 -7.33 19.21 24.75
CA ASP A 48 -7.52 18.39 23.54
C ASP A 48 -6.32 17.47 23.28
N ARG A 49 -5.10 18.00 23.43
CA ARG A 49 -3.86 17.21 23.30
C ARG A 49 -3.74 16.12 24.36
N ILE A 50 -4.06 16.41 25.62
CA ILE A 50 -4.04 15.45 26.73
C ILE A 50 -5.16 14.42 26.58
N GLY A 51 -6.35 14.82 26.17
CA GLY A 51 -7.45 13.90 25.84
C GLY A 51 -7.07 12.94 24.70
N GLY A 52 -6.36 13.44 23.69
CA GLY A 52 -5.74 12.62 22.64
C GLY A 52 -4.76 11.59 23.20
N LEU A 53 -3.83 11.99 24.06
CA LEU A 53 -2.81 11.12 24.68
C LEU A 53 -3.42 10.04 25.60
N LEU A 54 -4.46 10.38 26.38
CA LEU A 54 -5.16 9.42 27.24
C LEU A 54 -5.95 8.40 26.42
N GLY A 55 -6.57 8.83 25.31
CA GLY A 55 -7.21 7.93 24.35
C GLY A 55 -6.21 7.04 23.58
N GLU A 56 -4.98 7.52 23.36
CA GLU A 56 -3.89 6.72 22.80
C GLU A 56 -3.44 5.62 23.75
N GLY A 57 -3.38 5.87 25.07
CA GLY A 57 -3.01 4.85 26.07
C GLY A 57 -3.98 3.67 26.15
N ALA A 58 -5.29 3.92 26.02
CA ALA A 58 -6.30 2.86 26.02
C ALA A 58 -6.31 2.04 24.72
N ALA A 59 -6.06 2.66 23.57
CA ALA A 59 -5.91 1.94 22.30
C ALA A 59 -4.58 1.18 22.21
N ALA A 60 -3.51 1.72 22.80
CA ALA A 60 -2.19 1.08 22.85
C ALA A 60 -2.15 -0.15 23.77
N ALA A 61 -3.03 -0.23 24.78
CA ALA A 61 -3.10 -1.36 25.69
C ALA A 61 -3.50 -2.68 25.00
N ASP A 62 -4.14 -2.59 23.83
CA ASP A 62 -4.65 -3.75 23.08
C ASP A 62 -3.87 -3.99 21.77
N SER A 63 -2.89 -3.15 21.42
CA SER A 63 -2.08 -3.30 20.20
C SER A 63 -0.78 -4.08 20.49
N PRO A 64 -0.27 -4.87 19.52
CA PRO A 64 1.00 -5.56 19.68
C PRO A 64 2.14 -4.58 19.93
N PRO A 65 3.15 -4.95 20.74
CA PRO A 65 4.27 -4.06 21.05
C PRO A 65 5.03 -3.71 19.76
N ARG A 66 5.33 -2.43 19.58
CA ARG A 66 6.05 -1.93 18.40
C ARG A 66 7.48 -2.45 18.37
N MET A 67 7.83 -3.16 17.31
CA MET A 67 9.20 -3.56 17.00
C MET A 67 10.07 -2.32 16.75
N GLN A 68 11.36 -2.43 17.00
CA GLN A 68 12.32 -1.35 16.81
C GLN A 68 13.52 -1.87 16.05
N ALA A 69 14.01 -1.08 15.10
CA ALA A 69 15.23 -1.35 14.37
C ALA A 69 16.03 -0.06 14.18
N ALA A 70 17.36 -0.18 14.20
CA ALA A 70 18.25 0.91 13.89
C ALA A 70 18.55 0.93 12.38
N PHE A 71 17.93 1.84 11.64
CA PHE A 71 18.14 1.99 10.19
C PHE A 71 19.41 2.79 9.89
N VAL A 72 20.53 2.08 9.78
CA VAL A 72 21.88 2.68 9.72
C VAL A 72 22.53 2.61 8.34
N ARG A 73 21.98 1.81 7.42
CA ARG A 73 22.52 1.62 6.06
C ARG A 73 21.60 2.26 5.04
N GLU A 74 22.15 3.05 4.13
CA GLU A 74 21.41 3.49 2.95
C GLU A 74 21.48 2.42 1.85
N LEU A 75 20.32 2.04 1.31
CA LEU A 75 20.23 1.12 0.18
C LEU A 75 20.74 1.81 -1.08
N GLN A 76 21.84 1.30 -1.62
CA GLN A 76 22.39 1.79 -2.88
C GLN A 76 21.68 1.12 -4.07
N PRO A 77 21.33 1.87 -5.12
CA PRO A 77 20.78 1.29 -6.34
C PRO A 77 21.74 0.24 -6.94
N ALA A 78 21.23 -0.97 -7.15
CA ALA A 78 21.94 -2.01 -7.87
C ALA A 78 21.53 -2.01 -9.35
N ALA A 79 22.41 -2.50 -10.23
CA ALA A 79 22.00 -2.80 -11.60
C ALA A 79 20.86 -3.84 -11.55
N PRO A 80 19.77 -3.67 -12.31
CA PRO A 80 18.73 -4.68 -12.41
C PRO A 80 19.35 -6.04 -12.75
N PRO A 81 18.91 -7.16 -12.15
CA PRO A 81 19.40 -8.47 -12.56
C PRO A 81 19.13 -8.60 -14.06
N ALA A 82 20.20 -8.77 -14.84
CA ALA A 82 20.06 -8.97 -16.27
C ALA A 82 19.20 -10.22 -16.48
N VAL A 83 18.00 -10.03 -17.05
CA VAL A 83 17.22 -11.16 -17.53
C VAL A 83 18.11 -11.87 -18.55
N ALA A 84 18.53 -13.11 -18.22
CA ALA A 84 19.33 -13.91 -19.11
C ALA A 84 18.64 -13.90 -20.48
N PRO A 85 19.34 -13.56 -21.58
CA PRO A 85 18.71 -13.48 -22.88
C PRO A 85 18.03 -14.81 -23.17
N ALA A 86 16.73 -14.76 -23.49
CA ALA A 86 16.00 -15.92 -23.96
C ALA A 86 16.84 -16.57 -25.08
N PRO A 87 16.99 -17.91 -25.10
CA PRO A 87 17.74 -18.58 -26.14
C PRO A 87 17.24 -18.09 -27.50
N ALA A 88 18.16 -17.58 -28.33
CA ALA A 88 17.81 -17.08 -29.65
C ALA A 88 16.99 -18.14 -30.38
N ALA A 89 15.75 -17.79 -30.75
CA ALA A 89 14.91 -18.67 -31.53
C ALA A 89 15.71 -19.09 -32.78
N PRO A 90 15.75 -20.39 -33.12
CA PRO A 90 16.51 -20.84 -34.28
C PRO A 90 16.02 -20.10 -35.51
N ALA A 91 16.96 -19.46 -36.22
CA ALA A 91 16.69 -18.70 -37.42
C ALA A 91 15.88 -19.58 -38.38
N ARG A 92 14.63 -19.19 -38.67
CA ARG A 92 13.84 -19.83 -39.72
C ARG A 92 14.61 -19.64 -41.02
N ARG A 93 15.09 -20.75 -41.58
CA ARG A 93 15.69 -20.81 -42.90
C ARG A 93 14.67 -20.21 -43.89
N ALA A 94 15.06 -19.14 -44.57
CA ALA A 94 14.23 -18.49 -45.57
C ALA A 94 13.83 -19.51 -46.64
N ALA A 95 12.51 -19.65 -46.85
CA ALA A 95 11.99 -20.38 -48.00
C ALA A 95 12.29 -19.55 -49.27
N PRO A 96 12.67 -20.18 -50.41
CA PRO A 96 12.86 -19.47 -51.66
C PRO A 96 11.55 -18.83 -52.13
N ALA A 97 11.65 -17.59 -52.61
CA ALA A 97 10.55 -16.85 -53.19
C ALA A 97 10.00 -17.55 -54.45
N ALA A 98 8.69 -17.77 -54.48
CA ALA A 98 7.96 -18.08 -55.71
C ALA A 98 7.78 -16.78 -56.53
N PRO A 99 7.89 -16.83 -57.86
CA PRO A 99 7.75 -15.63 -58.69
C PRO A 99 6.30 -15.15 -58.76
N GLU A 100 6.19 -13.84 -58.70
CA GLU A 100 5.01 -13.00 -58.77
C GLU A 100 4.34 -13.07 -60.16
N ALA A 101 3.04 -13.34 -60.20
CA ALA A 101 2.20 -13.21 -61.39
C ALA A 101 1.42 -11.89 -61.32
N THR A 102 1.56 -11.07 -62.36
CA THR A 102 0.89 -9.78 -62.56
C THR A 102 -0.63 -9.90 -62.85
N PRO A 103 -1.42 -8.83 -62.69
CA PRO A 103 -2.87 -8.90 -62.52
C PRO A 103 -3.71 -8.35 -63.71
N VAL A 104 -5.04 -8.27 -63.50
CA VAL A 104 -6.09 -7.36 -64.09
C VAL A 104 -6.99 -8.01 -65.21
N PRO A 105 -8.32 -7.70 -65.38
CA PRO A 105 -9.48 -7.75 -64.45
C PRO A 105 -10.87 -8.10 -65.10
N ALA A 106 -11.95 -8.01 -64.29
CA ALA A 106 -13.32 -7.52 -64.58
C ALA A 106 -14.43 -8.44 -65.19
N SER A 107 -15.47 -8.72 -64.39
CA SER A 107 -16.84 -8.15 -64.55
C SER A 107 -17.82 -8.68 -63.48
N ALA A 108 -18.71 -7.80 -63.00
CA ALA A 108 -19.94 -8.05 -62.22
C ALA A 108 -21.16 -7.56 -63.05
N PRO A 109 -22.46 -7.53 -62.62
CA PRO A 109 -23.10 -8.01 -61.38
C PRO A 109 -24.56 -8.64 -61.50
N GLN A 110 -25.13 -9.03 -60.34
CA GLN A 110 -26.57 -8.99 -59.88
C GLN A 110 -27.63 -10.03 -60.36
N PRO A 111 -28.82 -10.18 -59.69
CA PRO A 111 -29.25 -10.01 -58.27
C PRO A 111 -30.14 -11.19 -57.69
N GLY A 112 -30.54 -11.13 -56.40
CA GLY A 112 -31.40 -12.11 -55.64
C GLY A 112 -32.91 -12.12 -56.01
N PRO A 113 -33.92 -12.50 -55.16
CA PRO A 113 -34.02 -12.87 -53.71
C PRO A 113 -34.72 -14.26 -53.49
N VAL A 114 -35.02 -14.85 -52.31
CA VAL A 114 -36.07 -14.56 -51.29
C VAL A 114 -36.04 -15.63 -50.15
N ASP A 115 -36.29 -15.21 -48.90
CA ASP A 115 -36.89 -15.99 -47.79
C ASP A 115 -38.44 -15.83 -47.83
N PRO A 116 -39.34 -16.63 -47.18
CA PRO A 116 -39.26 -17.11 -45.77
C PRO A 116 -39.99 -18.45 -45.40
N VAL A 117 -40.00 -18.78 -44.08
CA VAL A 117 -41.08 -19.40 -43.25
C VAL A 117 -40.75 -20.74 -42.52
N ASP A 118 -40.80 -20.68 -41.17
CA ASP A 118 -40.92 -21.74 -40.12
C ASP A 118 -42.36 -22.33 -40.04
N PRO A 119 -42.64 -23.58 -39.55
CA PRO A 119 -42.67 -23.86 -38.09
C PRO A 119 -42.48 -25.32 -37.56
N ILE A 120 -41.99 -25.41 -36.31
CA ILE A 120 -42.35 -26.23 -35.11
C ILE A 120 -42.97 -27.66 -35.24
N ALA A 121 -42.33 -28.65 -34.59
CA ALA A 121 -42.91 -29.70 -33.70
C ALA A 121 -41.75 -30.53 -33.06
N ASP A 122 -41.37 -30.31 -31.80
CA ASP A 122 -41.78 -30.97 -30.53
C ASP A 122 -41.66 -32.51 -30.46
N SER A 123 -40.81 -32.99 -29.55
CA SER A 123 -40.98 -34.20 -28.71
C SER A 123 -39.76 -34.46 -27.82
N ALA A 124 -39.98 -34.46 -26.51
CA ALA A 124 -39.15 -35.09 -25.44
C ALA A 124 -39.99 -36.24 -24.80
N PRO A 125 -39.62 -36.91 -23.67
CA PRO A 125 -38.34 -37.12 -22.95
C PRO A 125 -38.08 -38.58 -22.42
N ALA A 126 -36.81 -38.86 -22.03
CA ALA A 126 -36.25 -39.72 -20.92
C ALA A 126 -36.71 -41.22 -20.70
N PRO A 127 -36.16 -42.07 -19.78
CA PRO A 127 -35.05 -41.92 -18.80
C PRO A 127 -34.10 -43.16 -18.54
N ALA A 128 -33.04 -42.92 -17.74
CA ALA A 128 -32.42 -43.67 -16.60
C ALA A 128 -31.85 -45.13 -16.62
N SER A 129 -30.91 -45.33 -15.66
CA SER A 129 -30.36 -46.56 -14.99
C SER A 129 -29.21 -47.32 -15.68
N ASP A 130 -28.21 -47.92 -15.01
CA ASP A 130 -27.75 -48.09 -13.61
C ASP A 130 -26.34 -48.78 -13.63
N ALA A 131 -25.57 -48.69 -12.53
CA ALA A 131 -24.53 -49.62 -12.00
C ALA A 131 -23.41 -50.22 -12.90
N ALA A 132 -22.26 -50.73 -12.45
CA ALA A 132 -21.35 -50.62 -11.29
C ALA A 132 -20.18 -51.62 -11.54
N VAL A 133 -19.06 -51.47 -10.80
CA VAL A 133 -18.05 -52.49 -10.38
C VAL A 133 -16.82 -52.80 -11.27
N ALA A 134 -15.64 -52.66 -10.61
CA ALA A 134 -14.31 -53.35 -10.61
C ALA A 134 -13.77 -53.99 -11.92
N GLU A 135 -12.47 -54.08 -12.21
CA GLU A 135 -11.29 -54.55 -11.45
C GLU A 135 -10.09 -54.34 -12.43
N SER A 136 -8.86 -53.96 -12.07
CA SER A 136 -7.73 -54.92 -11.93
C SER A 136 -6.39 -54.15 -11.93
N MET A 137 -5.52 -54.51 -11.00
CA MET A 137 -4.07 -54.23 -10.94
C MET A 137 -3.30 -55.06 -11.99
N PRO A 138 -2.01 -54.79 -12.33
CA PRO A 138 -0.91 -55.27 -11.49
C PRO A 138 0.37 -54.41 -11.43
N ALA A 139 1.15 -54.68 -10.38
CA ALA A 139 2.52 -54.24 -10.13
C ALA A 139 3.55 -55.04 -10.97
N PRO A 140 4.84 -54.65 -10.93
CA PRO A 140 5.89 -55.66 -10.82
C PRO A 140 6.90 -55.39 -9.69
N ALA A 141 7.49 -56.51 -9.30
CA ALA A 141 8.33 -56.77 -8.14
C ALA A 141 9.81 -56.37 -8.29
N GLN A 142 10.47 -56.30 -7.15
CA GLN A 142 11.91 -56.19 -6.96
C GLN A 142 12.62 -57.52 -7.27
N ALA A 143 13.87 -57.43 -7.73
CA ALA A 143 14.90 -58.45 -7.54
C ALA A 143 16.27 -57.76 -7.46
N ASP A 144 16.90 -57.83 -6.29
CA ASP A 144 18.34 -57.67 -6.08
C ASP A 144 19.08 -58.91 -6.65
N ASP A 145 20.24 -58.72 -7.26
CA ASP A 145 21.51 -59.27 -6.77
C ASP A 145 22.70 -58.74 -7.58
N ALA A 146 23.83 -58.60 -6.88
CA ALA A 146 25.08 -58.02 -7.28
C ALA A 146 26.04 -59.03 -7.93
N ALA A 147 26.94 -58.56 -8.81
CA ALA A 147 28.35 -58.99 -8.81
C ALA A 147 29.22 -58.11 -9.72
N ALA A 148 30.43 -57.87 -9.24
CA ALA A 148 31.43 -56.91 -9.71
C ALA A 148 32.12 -57.27 -11.04
N ALA A 149 32.53 -56.23 -11.77
CA ALA A 149 33.77 -56.24 -12.54
C ALA A 149 34.39 -54.83 -12.52
N ALA A 150 35.63 -54.77 -12.04
CA ALA A 150 36.44 -53.58 -11.91
C ALA A 150 37.03 -53.15 -13.26
N VAL A 151 37.06 -51.84 -13.50
CA VAL A 151 38.06 -51.20 -14.37
C VAL A 151 38.41 -49.85 -13.75
N SER A 152 39.69 -49.72 -13.40
CA SER A 152 40.31 -48.49 -12.96
C SER A 152 40.46 -47.53 -14.14
N GLU A 153 39.97 -46.31 -14.01
CA GLU A 153 40.48 -45.17 -14.76
C GLU A 153 40.77 -44.01 -13.80
N THR A 154 42.05 -43.66 -13.77
CA THR A 154 42.63 -42.55 -13.04
C THR A 154 42.25 -41.25 -13.75
N ALA A 155 41.44 -40.41 -13.12
CA ALA A 155 41.27 -39.01 -13.52
C ALA A 155 41.46 -38.10 -12.30
N ALA A 156 42.33 -37.11 -12.49
CA ALA A 156 42.94 -36.27 -11.48
C ALA A 156 41.95 -35.50 -10.61
N SER A 157 42.28 -35.42 -9.31
CA SER A 157 41.63 -34.59 -8.31
C SER A 157 41.63 -33.12 -8.72
N ALA A 158 40.44 -32.54 -8.89
CA ALA A 158 40.20 -31.14 -8.60
C ALA A 158 39.41 -31.07 -7.28
N PRO A 159 39.74 -30.18 -6.33
CA PRO A 159 38.92 -30.01 -5.15
C PRO A 159 37.59 -29.40 -5.57
N THR A 160 36.56 -30.23 -5.72
CA THR A 160 35.17 -29.77 -5.75
C THR A 160 34.84 -29.33 -4.32
N GLY A 161 35.12 -28.05 -4.03
CA GLY A 161 34.45 -27.39 -2.91
C GLY A 161 32.94 -27.52 -3.09
N PRO A 162 32.16 -27.62 -2.01
CA PRO A 162 30.71 -27.76 -2.12
C PRO A 162 30.18 -26.62 -3.01
N LEU A 163 29.43 -26.99 -4.06
CA LEU A 163 28.67 -26.00 -4.81
C LEU A 163 27.82 -25.23 -3.79
N PRO A 164 27.79 -23.88 -3.85
CA PRO A 164 26.80 -23.14 -3.09
C PRO A 164 25.44 -23.75 -3.39
N GLY A 165 24.76 -24.23 -2.35
CA GLY A 165 23.34 -24.59 -2.47
C GLY A 165 22.57 -23.40 -3.04
N PRO A 166 21.37 -23.62 -3.61
CA PRO A 166 20.53 -22.50 -4.03
C PRO A 166 20.44 -21.50 -2.87
N PRO A 167 20.56 -20.19 -3.13
CA PRO A 167 20.60 -19.19 -2.08
C PRO A 167 19.41 -19.45 -1.17
N SER A 168 19.69 -19.73 0.10
CA SER A 168 18.66 -19.83 1.11
C SER A 168 17.93 -18.51 1.12
N PHE A 169 16.69 -18.59 0.67
CA PHE A 169 15.67 -17.57 0.77
C PHE A 169 15.84 -16.64 1.98
N ALA A 170 16.00 -15.34 1.73
CA ALA A 170 16.10 -14.33 2.78
C ALA A 170 15.11 -13.20 2.51
N TRP A 171 14.21 -12.96 3.46
CA TRP A 171 13.38 -11.77 3.48
C TRP A 171 14.23 -10.49 3.53
N PRO A 172 13.78 -9.38 2.91
CA PRO A 172 14.51 -8.13 2.97
C PRO A 172 14.77 -7.71 4.43
N ALA A 173 15.92 -7.07 4.64
CA ALA A 173 16.22 -6.43 5.92
C ALA A 173 15.11 -5.45 6.30
N SER A 174 14.92 -5.21 7.60
CA SER A 174 14.01 -4.17 8.08
C SER A 174 14.34 -2.86 7.35
N THR A 175 13.33 -2.27 6.70
CA THR A 175 13.52 -1.18 5.74
C THR A 175 12.57 -0.02 6.03
N ARG A 176 13.08 1.22 5.99
CA ARG A 176 12.33 2.45 6.11
C ARG A 176 12.32 3.19 4.78
N LEU A 177 11.13 3.59 4.34
CA LEU A 177 10.88 4.42 3.17
C LEU A 177 10.28 5.75 3.61
N SER A 178 10.73 6.85 3.01
CA SER A 178 10.20 8.20 3.22
C SER A 178 9.70 8.76 1.91
N TYR A 179 8.52 9.38 1.93
CA TYR A 179 7.86 9.92 0.75
C TYR A 179 7.47 11.38 0.96
N THR A 180 7.62 12.15 -0.11
CA THR A 180 6.94 13.43 -0.27
C THR A 180 5.55 13.17 -0.80
N LEU A 181 4.55 13.79 -0.18
CA LEU A 181 3.16 13.74 -0.62
C LEU A 181 2.82 15.04 -1.34
N THR A 182 2.29 14.92 -2.55
CA THR A 182 1.58 16.01 -3.24
C THR A 182 0.21 15.52 -3.67
N GLY A 183 -0.73 16.41 -3.95
CA GLY A 183 -2.05 15.97 -4.37
C GLY A 183 -3.04 17.09 -4.55
N TYR A 184 -4.25 16.69 -4.92
CA TYR A 184 -5.41 17.57 -5.00
C TYR A 184 -6.59 16.87 -4.33
N VAL A 185 -7.09 17.45 -3.24
CA VAL A 185 -8.28 16.98 -2.52
C VAL A 185 -9.10 18.20 -2.17
N ARG A 186 -9.94 18.64 -3.12
CA ARG A 186 -10.72 19.89 -3.03
C ARG A 186 -9.81 21.12 -2.81
N GLY A 187 -8.64 21.09 -3.44
CA GLY A 187 -7.54 22.04 -3.26
C GLY A 187 -6.19 21.32 -3.25
N GLU A 188 -5.11 22.04 -3.52
CA GLU A 188 -3.76 21.48 -3.45
C GLU A 188 -3.42 21.05 -2.02
N VAL A 189 -2.83 19.87 -1.90
CA VAL A 189 -2.35 19.35 -0.62
C VAL A 189 -0.90 18.90 -0.75
N LEU A 190 -0.14 19.20 0.30
CA LEU A 190 1.24 18.73 0.48
C LEU A 190 1.30 17.89 1.75
N GLY A 191 2.33 17.07 1.90
CA GLY A 191 2.49 16.27 3.09
C GLY A 191 3.70 15.36 3.03
N THR A 192 3.68 14.34 3.88
CA THR A 192 4.71 13.30 3.93
C THR A 192 4.08 11.95 4.22
N ALA A 193 4.78 10.88 3.86
CA ALA A 193 4.47 9.55 4.36
C ALA A 193 5.75 8.80 4.72
N GLN A 194 5.66 7.92 5.70
CA GLN A 194 6.73 7.02 6.09
C GLN A 194 6.19 5.59 6.15
N VAL A 195 6.96 4.64 5.63
CA VAL A 195 6.70 3.21 5.77
C VAL A 195 7.90 2.58 6.47
N GLU A 196 7.65 1.78 7.50
CA GLU A 196 8.64 0.95 8.17
C GLU A 196 8.21 -0.51 8.08
N TRP A 197 8.98 -1.31 7.37
CA TRP A 197 8.96 -2.77 7.43
C TRP A 197 9.96 -3.23 8.49
N LEU A 198 9.49 -4.01 9.45
CA LEU A 198 10.27 -4.54 10.57
C LEU A 198 10.09 -6.04 10.61
N ARG A 199 11.19 -6.77 10.80
CA ARG A 199 11.17 -8.21 11.07
C ARG A 199 12.02 -8.57 12.29
N ASP A 200 11.54 -9.55 13.02
CA ASP A 200 12.23 -10.20 14.14
C ASP A 200 11.92 -11.69 14.08
N GLY A 201 12.91 -12.51 13.69
CA GLY A 201 12.70 -13.93 13.40
C GLY A 201 11.66 -14.18 12.33
N ASP A 202 10.60 -14.90 12.69
CA ASP A 202 9.43 -15.22 11.86
C ASP A 202 8.27 -14.22 12.06
N ARG A 203 8.47 -13.14 12.82
CA ARG A 203 7.46 -12.11 13.04
C ARG A 203 7.76 -10.87 12.23
N TYR A 204 6.70 -10.17 11.83
CA TYR A 204 6.82 -8.88 11.18
C TYR A 204 5.89 -7.83 11.75
N GLN A 205 6.29 -6.58 11.55
CA GLN A 205 5.41 -5.43 11.63
C GLN A 205 5.61 -4.50 10.43
N VAL A 206 4.51 -3.94 9.94
CA VAL A 206 4.53 -2.80 9.01
C VAL A 206 3.88 -1.62 9.69
N HIS A 207 4.56 -0.48 9.74
CA HIS A 207 3.97 0.79 10.17
C HIS A 207 3.96 1.77 9.01
N LEU A 208 2.79 2.36 8.77
CA LEU A 208 2.60 3.37 7.75
C LEU A 208 1.99 4.61 8.38
N ASP A 209 2.72 5.71 8.31
CA ASP A 209 2.31 7.02 8.81
C ASP A 209 2.15 7.98 7.62
N VAL A 210 0.96 8.57 7.45
CA VAL A 210 0.66 9.58 6.44
C VAL A 210 0.26 10.87 7.12
N VAL A 211 0.85 11.98 6.70
CA VAL A 211 0.47 13.32 7.12
C VAL A 211 0.13 14.14 5.88
N VAL A 212 -1.10 14.64 5.80
CA VAL A 212 -1.58 15.58 4.78
C VAL A 212 -1.75 16.94 5.42
N GLY A 213 -1.19 17.97 4.80
CA GLY A 213 -1.05 19.32 5.33
C GLY A 213 0.28 19.55 6.05
N PRO A 214 0.51 20.78 6.56
CA PRO A 214 1.73 21.12 7.29
C PRO A 214 1.90 20.26 8.55
N GLY A 215 3.11 19.80 8.85
CA GLY A 215 3.36 18.90 9.98
C GLY A 215 2.97 19.48 11.35
N PHE A 216 2.99 20.81 11.52
CA PHE A 216 2.58 21.48 12.77
C PHE A 216 1.06 21.66 12.90
N ALA A 217 0.31 21.54 11.80
CA ALA A 217 -1.14 21.72 11.74
C ALA A 217 -1.71 20.85 10.60
N PRO A 218 -1.69 19.52 10.75
CA PRO A 218 -2.08 18.60 9.69
C PRO A 218 -3.58 18.66 9.43
N LEU A 219 -3.97 18.60 8.15
CA LEU A 219 -5.36 18.48 7.70
C LEU A 219 -5.88 17.05 7.93
N MET A 220 -5.02 16.05 7.73
CA MET A 220 -5.31 14.66 8.02
C MET A 220 -4.02 13.96 8.45
N GLN A 221 -4.12 13.10 9.47
CA GLN A 221 -3.09 12.13 9.80
C GLN A 221 -3.70 10.73 9.75
N ARG A 222 -2.98 9.78 9.17
CA ARG A 222 -3.38 8.38 9.19
C ARG A 222 -2.21 7.51 9.61
N ARG A 223 -2.44 6.64 10.58
CA ARG A 223 -1.50 5.60 10.99
C ARG A 223 -2.12 4.25 10.70
N MET A 224 -1.38 3.37 10.05
CA MET A 224 -1.75 1.99 9.79
C MET A 224 -0.65 1.08 10.34
N THR A 225 -1.05 -0.05 10.93
CA THR A 225 -0.12 -1.05 11.44
C THR A 225 -0.61 -2.44 11.05
N SER A 226 0.28 -3.26 10.53
CA SER A 226 0.08 -4.70 10.32
C SER A 226 1.07 -5.46 11.20
N ASP A 227 0.59 -6.50 11.88
CA ASP A 227 1.40 -7.46 12.64
C ASP A 227 1.04 -8.87 12.19
N GLY A 228 2.05 -9.72 12.03
CA GLY A 228 1.82 -11.10 11.63
C GLY A 228 3.08 -11.95 11.63
N GLU A 229 3.03 -12.99 10.81
CA GLU A 229 4.08 -13.98 10.65
C GLU A 229 4.65 -13.97 9.24
N ILE A 230 5.90 -14.37 9.15
CA ILE A 230 6.70 -14.48 7.94
C ILE A 230 6.81 -15.97 7.63
N THR A 231 6.33 -16.37 6.45
CA THR A 231 6.41 -17.75 5.98
C THR A 231 7.18 -17.83 4.66
N PRO A 232 7.61 -19.02 4.21
CA PRO A 232 8.16 -19.19 2.86
C PRO A 232 7.19 -18.80 1.73
N GLN A 233 5.88 -18.79 2.00
CA GLN A 233 4.85 -18.44 1.03
C GLN A 233 4.55 -16.93 1.01
N GLY A 234 4.96 -16.18 2.04
CA GLY A 234 4.66 -14.77 2.17
C GLY A 234 4.34 -14.35 3.59
N LEU A 235 3.82 -13.13 3.71
CA LEU A 235 3.29 -12.58 4.95
C LEU A 235 1.94 -13.19 5.27
N VAL A 236 1.74 -13.53 6.54
CA VAL A 236 0.45 -13.97 7.09
C VAL A 236 0.06 -12.96 8.16
N PRO A 237 -0.80 -11.97 7.83
CA PRO A 237 -1.30 -11.02 8.80
C PRO A 237 -2.06 -11.73 9.92
N ARG A 238 -1.91 -11.23 11.15
CA ARG A 238 -2.72 -11.63 12.32
C ARG A 238 -3.59 -10.47 12.80
N ARG A 239 -3.09 -9.24 12.67
CA ARG A 239 -3.81 -8.04 13.07
C ARG A 239 -3.46 -6.86 12.18
N TYR A 240 -4.47 -6.09 11.82
CA TYR A 240 -4.31 -4.78 11.21
C TYR A 240 -5.07 -3.73 12.02
N ASP A 241 -4.44 -2.60 12.28
CA ASP A 241 -5.03 -1.44 12.97
C ASP A 241 -4.85 -0.18 12.11
N GLU A 242 -5.90 0.61 11.96
CA GLU A 242 -5.88 1.91 11.27
C GLU A 242 -6.51 2.99 12.16
N ARG A 243 -5.85 4.14 12.24
CA ARG A 243 -6.34 5.34 12.91
C ARG A 243 -6.22 6.52 11.98
N THR A 244 -7.35 7.16 11.68
CA THR A 244 -7.41 8.38 10.86
C THR A 244 -7.92 9.56 11.69
N GLN A 245 -7.14 10.62 11.74
CA GLN A 245 -7.46 11.90 12.36
C GLN A 245 -7.62 12.94 11.25
N VAL A 246 -8.66 13.76 11.32
CA VAL A 246 -8.92 14.85 10.37
C VAL A 246 -9.06 16.14 11.17
N ALA A 247 -8.51 17.23 10.67
CA ALA A 247 -8.64 18.55 11.30
C ALA A 247 -10.12 18.89 11.52
N PHE A 248 -10.46 19.28 12.76
CA PHE A 248 -11.84 19.59 13.18
C PHE A 248 -12.86 18.44 13.03
N GLY A 249 -12.39 17.22 12.76
CA GLY A 249 -13.22 16.03 12.59
C GLY A 249 -13.08 15.02 13.73
N ARG A 250 -13.95 14.00 13.73
CA ARG A 250 -13.83 12.88 14.66
C ARG A 250 -12.70 11.95 14.22
N THR A 251 -11.92 11.48 15.19
CA THR A 251 -10.98 10.38 14.97
C THR A 251 -11.73 9.11 14.63
N ARG A 252 -11.28 8.40 13.59
CA ARG A 252 -11.81 7.09 13.18
C ARG A 252 -10.75 6.02 13.42
N THR A 253 -11.18 4.86 13.89
CA THR A 253 -10.34 3.69 14.08
C THR A 253 -10.98 2.48 13.41
N ALA A 254 -10.15 1.55 12.93
CA ALA A 254 -10.59 0.27 12.38
C ALA A 254 -9.55 -0.80 12.73
N SER A 255 -10.02 -1.98 13.11
CA SER A 255 -9.16 -3.13 13.42
C SER A 255 -9.67 -4.37 12.72
N LEU A 256 -8.75 -5.17 12.19
CA LEU A 256 -9.01 -6.45 11.56
C LEU A 256 -8.23 -7.51 12.32
N HIS A 257 -8.86 -8.67 12.50
CA HIS A 257 -8.25 -9.81 13.17
C HIS A 257 -8.29 -11.00 12.23
N PHE A 258 -7.13 -11.60 12.00
CA PHE A 258 -6.95 -12.74 11.14
C PHE A 258 -6.65 -13.97 12.01
N ASP A 259 -7.25 -15.09 11.65
CA ASP A 259 -7.03 -16.38 12.26
C ASP A 259 -6.98 -17.47 11.18
N ALA A 260 -6.80 -18.72 11.59
CA ALA A 260 -6.66 -19.84 10.65
C ALA A 260 -7.91 -20.04 9.76
N ASP A 261 -9.09 -19.63 10.23
CA ASP A 261 -10.35 -19.84 9.52
C ASP A 261 -10.77 -18.61 8.68
N GLY A 262 -10.19 -17.44 8.94
CA GLY A 262 -10.36 -16.26 8.10
C GLY A 262 -10.08 -14.92 8.75
N VAL A 263 -10.88 -13.91 8.38
CA VAL A 263 -10.69 -12.53 8.86
C VAL A 263 -11.99 -11.94 9.40
N THR A 264 -11.90 -11.29 10.56
CA THR A 264 -12.96 -10.48 11.15
C THR A 264 -12.66 -9.01 10.90
N LEU A 265 -13.57 -8.30 10.23
CA LEU A 265 -13.41 -6.92 9.80
C LEU A 265 -13.88 -5.92 10.86
N ALA A 266 -13.56 -4.64 10.68
CA ALA A 266 -13.89 -3.59 11.64
C ALA A 266 -15.40 -3.32 11.80
N ASN A 267 -16.21 -3.79 10.85
CA ASN A 267 -17.67 -3.76 10.93
C ASN A 267 -18.28 -5.01 11.61
N GLY A 268 -17.44 -5.93 12.11
CA GLY A 268 -17.85 -7.19 12.73
C GLY A 268 -18.18 -8.31 11.74
N GLN A 269 -18.14 -8.08 10.43
CA GLN A 269 -18.33 -9.13 9.44
C GLN A 269 -17.11 -10.06 9.41
N ARG A 270 -17.38 -11.36 9.27
CA ARG A 270 -16.36 -12.39 9.12
C ARG A 270 -16.36 -12.92 7.69
N HIS A 271 -15.17 -13.07 7.13
CA HIS A 271 -14.93 -13.63 5.80
C HIS A 271 -14.03 -14.87 5.93
N PRO A 272 -14.20 -15.88 5.07
CA PRO A 272 -13.33 -17.05 5.06
C PRO A 272 -11.89 -16.65 4.72
N GLY A 273 -10.93 -17.43 5.23
CA GLY A 273 -9.52 -17.28 4.88
C GLY A 273 -9.29 -17.48 3.39
N LEU A 274 -8.61 -16.53 2.77
CA LEU A 274 -8.13 -16.65 1.39
C LEU A 274 -6.62 -16.88 1.41
N PRO A 275 -6.08 -17.75 0.55
CA PRO A 275 -4.64 -17.89 0.40
C PRO A 275 -3.99 -16.53 0.10
N ALA A 276 -2.87 -16.23 0.75
CA ALA A 276 -2.13 -14.98 0.60
C ALA A 276 -2.94 -13.69 0.89
N LEU A 277 -4.06 -13.77 1.63
CA LEU A 277 -4.82 -12.59 2.06
C LEU A 277 -3.94 -11.59 2.79
N GLN A 278 -3.87 -10.37 2.26
CA GLN A 278 -3.11 -9.27 2.85
C GLN A 278 -4.03 -8.21 3.44
N ASP A 279 -3.46 -7.35 4.27
CA ASP A 279 -4.09 -6.09 4.66
C ASP A 279 -3.48 -4.91 3.88
N THR A 280 -4.04 -3.72 4.10
CA THR A 280 -3.66 -2.52 3.35
C THR A 280 -2.20 -2.10 3.57
N ALA A 281 -1.65 -2.35 4.76
CA ALA A 281 -0.27 -1.97 5.10
C ALA A 281 0.75 -3.01 4.63
N SER A 282 0.43 -4.30 4.71
CA SER A 282 1.37 -5.38 4.34
C SER A 282 1.46 -5.64 2.83
N GLN A 283 0.43 -5.30 2.04
CA GLN A 283 0.33 -5.69 0.63
C GLN A 283 1.56 -5.34 -0.23
N PHE A 284 2.15 -4.16 -0.05
CA PHE A 284 3.28 -3.74 -0.89
C PHE A 284 4.58 -4.42 -0.49
N VAL A 285 4.72 -4.78 0.79
CA VAL A 285 5.83 -5.64 1.22
C VAL A 285 5.67 -7.04 0.62
N GLN A 286 4.46 -7.60 0.65
CA GLN A 286 4.17 -8.88 0.01
C GLN A 286 4.45 -8.83 -1.51
N LEU A 287 4.10 -7.75 -2.21
CA LEU A 287 4.41 -7.60 -3.63
C LEU A 287 5.92 -7.49 -3.88
N THR A 288 6.64 -6.66 -3.13
CA THR A 288 8.12 -6.60 -3.18
C THR A 288 8.74 -7.99 -3.01
N TYR A 289 8.22 -8.76 -2.05
CA TYR A 289 8.62 -10.13 -1.78
C TYR A 289 8.38 -11.06 -3.00
N LEU A 290 7.19 -11.03 -3.59
CA LEU A 290 6.86 -11.85 -4.74
C LEU A 290 7.72 -11.52 -5.96
N PHE A 291 8.08 -10.25 -6.16
CA PHE A 291 8.93 -9.82 -7.28
C PHE A 291 10.40 -10.18 -7.07
N THR A 292 10.92 -9.98 -5.86
CA THR A 292 12.32 -10.30 -5.54
C THR A 292 12.61 -11.80 -5.59
N THR A 293 11.61 -12.63 -5.25
CA THR A 293 11.70 -14.10 -5.34
C THR A 293 11.40 -14.66 -6.72
N GLY A 294 10.84 -13.84 -7.62
CA GLY A 294 10.35 -14.29 -8.93
C GLY A 294 9.10 -15.16 -8.86
N ALA A 295 8.42 -15.23 -7.70
CA ALA A 295 7.13 -15.88 -7.53
C ALA A 295 6.07 -15.20 -8.40
N GLU A 296 6.14 -13.87 -8.53
CA GLU A 296 5.41 -13.09 -9.53
C GLU A 296 6.39 -12.45 -10.50
N ARG A 297 6.09 -12.54 -11.81
CA ARG A 297 6.93 -11.96 -12.86
C ARG A 297 6.32 -10.68 -13.40
N LEU A 298 7.09 -9.60 -13.33
CA LEU A 298 6.74 -8.32 -13.94
C LEU A 298 7.01 -8.40 -15.45
N GLN A 299 5.93 -8.53 -16.23
CA GLN A 299 5.98 -8.55 -17.69
C GLN A 299 4.83 -7.68 -18.22
N PRO A 300 5.04 -6.83 -19.24
CA PRO A 300 3.99 -5.99 -19.78
C PRO A 300 2.77 -6.81 -20.23
N GLY A 301 1.57 -6.39 -19.83
CA GLY A 301 0.32 -7.12 -20.06
C GLY A 301 0.07 -8.30 -19.11
N GLY A 302 1.02 -8.59 -18.20
CA GLY A 302 0.84 -9.52 -17.10
C GLY A 302 -0.18 -9.01 -16.08
N ARG A 303 -0.69 -9.94 -15.25
CA ARG A 303 -1.65 -9.65 -14.19
C ARG A 303 -1.18 -10.25 -12.87
N ILE A 304 -1.36 -9.51 -11.79
CA ILE A 304 -1.03 -9.93 -10.43
C ILE A 304 -2.30 -9.81 -9.59
N GLU A 305 -2.74 -10.93 -9.00
CA GLU A 305 -3.92 -10.97 -8.13
C GLU A 305 -3.49 -10.98 -6.66
N MET A 306 -4.13 -10.15 -5.84
CA MET A 306 -3.88 -10.06 -4.41
C MET A 306 -5.23 -9.96 -3.67
N PRO A 307 -5.65 -10.98 -2.90
CA PRO A 307 -6.78 -10.82 -1.99
C PRO A 307 -6.41 -9.83 -0.89
N LEU A 308 -7.27 -8.82 -0.69
CA LEU A 308 -7.03 -7.71 0.21
C LEU A 308 -8.19 -7.54 1.19
N ALA A 309 -7.90 -7.60 2.48
CA ALA A 309 -8.81 -7.25 3.53
C ALA A 309 -8.79 -5.74 3.80
N LEU A 310 -9.90 -5.08 3.50
CA LEU A 310 -10.17 -3.68 3.81
C LEU A 310 -11.00 -3.59 5.10
N PRO A 311 -11.06 -2.43 5.77
CA PRO A 311 -11.81 -2.28 7.03
C PRO A 311 -13.28 -2.75 7.02
N ARG A 312 -13.92 -2.83 5.86
CA ARG A 312 -15.35 -3.13 5.73
C ARG A 312 -15.70 -4.21 4.72
N ARG A 313 -14.73 -4.72 3.97
CA ARG A 313 -14.92 -5.78 2.97
C ARG A 313 -13.60 -6.48 2.65
N VAL A 314 -13.70 -7.64 2.02
CA VAL A 314 -12.56 -8.33 1.40
C VAL A 314 -12.77 -8.28 -0.11
N ASP A 315 -11.78 -7.77 -0.82
CA ASP A 315 -11.79 -7.65 -2.28
C ASP A 315 -10.64 -8.47 -2.87
N ARG A 316 -10.79 -8.93 -4.11
CA ARG A 316 -9.67 -9.45 -4.89
C ARG A 316 -9.13 -8.33 -5.77
N TRP A 317 -7.97 -7.79 -5.42
CA TRP A 317 -7.33 -6.74 -6.19
C TRP A 317 -6.53 -7.36 -7.34
N VAL A 318 -6.77 -6.89 -8.56
CA VAL A 318 -6.03 -7.33 -9.74
C VAL A 318 -5.24 -6.14 -10.27
N TYR A 319 -3.92 -6.29 -10.42
CA TYR A 319 -3.05 -5.28 -11.01
C TYR A 319 -2.64 -5.71 -12.41
N ASP A 320 -2.85 -4.84 -13.39
CA ASP A 320 -2.22 -4.94 -14.70
C ASP A 320 -0.78 -4.41 -14.61
N VAL A 321 0.16 -5.17 -15.16
CA VAL A 321 1.55 -4.74 -15.33
C VAL A 321 1.63 -3.93 -16.62
N ILE A 322 1.75 -2.61 -16.50
CA ILE A 322 1.76 -1.70 -17.64
C ILE A 322 3.10 -1.76 -18.38
N GLY A 323 4.20 -1.74 -17.64
CA GLY A 323 5.56 -1.74 -18.17
C GLY A 323 6.53 -0.94 -17.30
N GLU A 324 7.75 -0.76 -17.78
CA GLU A 324 8.74 0.07 -17.11
C GLU A 324 8.60 1.55 -17.49
N GLU A 325 8.68 2.42 -16.49
CA GLU A 325 8.70 3.87 -16.62
C GLU A 325 9.90 4.44 -15.87
N VAL A 326 10.56 5.45 -16.44
CA VAL A 326 11.66 6.14 -15.76
C VAL A 326 11.09 7.28 -14.92
N LEU A 327 11.23 7.17 -13.61
CA LEU A 327 10.78 8.18 -12.66
C LEU A 327 11.91 9.17 -12.36
N ALA A 328 11.58 10.46 -12.35
CA ALA A 328 12.48 11.49 -11.83
C ALA A 328 12.38 11.52 -10.30
N THR A 329 13.45 11.09 -9.62
CA THR A 329 13.53 11.13 -8.16
C THR A 329 14.58 12.16 -7.70
N PRO A 330 14.56 12.59 -6.43
CA PRO A 330 15.56 13.53 -5.89
C PRO A 330 17.02 13.04 -5.98
N PHE A 331 17.22 11.74 -6.16
CA PHE A 331 18.53 11.09 -6.28
C PHE A 331 18.80 10.56 -7.70
N GLY A 332 18.08 11.07 -8.70
CA GLY A 332 18.29 10.78 -10.12
C GLY A 332 17.15 9.99 -10.78
N PRO A 333 17.29 9.65 -12.08
CA PRO A 333 16.30 8.84 -12.78
C PRO A 333 16.32 7.39 -12.28
N VAL A 334 15.13 6.84 -12.01
CA VAL A 334 14.96 5.45 -11.53
C VAL A 334 13.94 4.72 -12.41
N PRO A 335 14.36 3.70 -13.18
CA PRO A 335 13.43 2.80 -13.86
C PRO A 335 12.59 2.01 -12.86
N ALA A 336 11.27 1.98 -13.06
CA ALA A 336 10.35 1.28 -12.18
C ALA A 336 9.18 0.66 -12.95
N TRP A 337 8.74 -0.52 -12.52
CA TRP A 337 7.58 -1.22 -13.07
C TRP A 337 6.30 -0.61 -12.56
N HIS A 338 5.47 -0.14 -13.48
CA HIS A 338 4.17 0.46 -13.18
C HIS A 338 3.08 -0.62 -13.13
N LEU A 339 2.44 -0.73 -11.96
CA LEU A 339 1.25 -1.54 -11.73
C LEU A 339 0.04 -0.62 -11.59
N ARG A 340 -1.02 -0.95 -12.35
CA ARG A 340 -2.30 -0.25 -12.29
C ARG A 340 -3.40 -1.24 -11.89
N PRO A 341 -4.28 -0.90 -10.95
CA PRO A 341 -5.38 -1.77 -10.59
C PRO A 341 -6.38 -1.83 -11.76
N GLN A 342 -6.90 -3.02 -12.02
CA GLN A 342 -8.07 -3.18 -12.87
C GLN A 342 -9.22 -2.42 -12.21
N ARG A 343 -9.90 -1.59 -13.01
CA ARG A 343 -11.08 -0.86 -12.52
C ARG A 343 -12.24 -1.84 -12.46
N GLU A 344 -12.43 -2.47 -11.31
CA GLU A 344 -13.69 -3.12 -10.96
C GLU A 344 -14.50 -2.20 -10.04
N GLY A 345 -15.46 -1.47 -10.62
CA GLY A 345 -16.42 -0.67 -9.86
C GLY A 345 -16.78 0.70 -10.44
N ASP A 346 -17.66 1.41 -9.74
CA ASP A 346 -18.14 2.75 -10.10
C ASP A 346 -16.99 3.77 -10.15
N ALA A 347 -17.18 4.87 -10.88
CA ALA A 347 -16.21 5.96 -11.01
C ALA A 347 -15.74 6.57 -9.66
N SER A 348 -16.43 6.31 -8.56
CA SER A 348 -16.06 6.73 -7.20
C SER A 348 -15.12 5.78 -6.46
N SER A 349 -14.76 4.65 -7.07
CA SER A 349 -13.81 3.68 -6.52
C SER A 349 -12.40 4.27 -6.38
N LEU A 350 -11.69 3.83 -5.35
CA LEU A 350 -10.33 4.24 -5.09
C LEU A 350 -9.39 3.43 -5.97
N SER A 351 -8.56 4.08 -6.77
CA SER A 351 -7.53 3.46 -7.60
C SER A 351 -6.16 3.69 -6.98
N ILE A 352 -5.37 2.65 -6.75
CA ILE A 352 -4.01 2.75 -6.22
C ILE A 352 -3.02 2.21 -7.26
N GLU A 353 -2.37 3.09 -7.99
CA GLU A 353 -1.25 2.76 -8.89
C GLU A 353 0.05 2.76 -8.09
N ALA A 354 1.00 1.88 -8.44
CA ALA A 354 2.29 1.77 -7.76
C ALA A 354 3.42 1.47 -8.73
N TRP A 355 4.61 2.01 -8.44
CA TRP A 355 5.83 1.82 -9.23
C TRP A 355 6.90 1.14 -8.40
N PHE A 356 7.41 -0.01 -8.85
CA PHE A 356 8.41 -0.82 -8.14
C PHE A 356 9.75 -0.80 -8.85
N ALA A 357 10.82 -0.36 -8.18
CA ALA A 357 12.14 -0.20 -8.79
C ALA A 357 13.03 -1.43 -8.58
N PRO A 358 13.40 -2.19 -9.64
CA PRO A 358 14.29 -3.36 -9.50
C PRO A 358 15.64 -3.02 -8.87
N SER A 359 16.18 -1.83 -9.19
CA SER A 359 17.44 -1.33 -8.64
C SER A 359 17.40 -1.08 -7.14
N LEU A 360 16.20 -0.92 -6.57
CA LEU A 360 15.96 -0.74 -5.14
C LEU A 360 15.23 -1.95 -4.55
N GLN A 361 15.63 -3.17 -4.92
CA GLN A 361 15.05 -4.41 -4.41
C GLN A 361 13.54 -4.54 -4.65
N TYR A 362 13.03 -4.00 -5.76
CA TYR A 362 11.59 -3.90 -6.04
C TYR A 362 10.80 -3.21 -4.92
N LEU A 363 11.36 -2.19 -4.28
CA LEU A 363 10.63 -1.34 -3.35
C LEU A 363 9.72 -0.35 -4.11
N PRO A 364 8.55 0.01 -3.54
CA PRO A 364 7.64 0.98 -4.16
C PRO A 364 8.23 2.39 -4.08
N VAL A 365 8.63 2.94 -5.22
CA VAL A 365 9.23 4.28 -5.33
C VAL A 365 8.21 5.38 -5.61
N ARG A 366 7.02 5.01 -6.09
CA ARG A 366 5.89 5.92 -6.25
C ARG A 366 4.58 5.19 -6.00
N ILE A 367 3.63 5.86 -5.37
CA ILE A 367 2.26 5.37 -5.19
C ILE A 367 1.30 6.51 -5.49
N VAL A 368 0.36 6.29 -6.40
CA VAL A 368 -0.68 7.27 -6.75
C VAL A 368 -2.04 6.73 -6.35
N ILE A 369 -2.70 7.40 -5.44
CA ILE A 369 -4.04 7.08 -4.96
C ILE A 369 -5.01 8.08 -5.58
N ARG A 370 -5.98 7.61 -6.35
CA ARG A 370 -7.02 8.43 -6.98
C ARG A 370 -8.40 8.08 -6.43
N ARG A 371 -9.26 9.09 -6.33
CA ARG A 371 -10.69 8.95 -6.06
C ARG A 371 -11.45 9.76 -7.11
N GLY A 372 -12.19 9.09 -7.97
CA GLY A 372 -12.78 9.78 -9.13
C GLY A 372 -11.71 10.30 -10.09
N THR A 373 -12.09 11.31 -10.86
CA THR A 373 -11.20 11.96 -11.85
C THR A 373 -10.37 13.09 -11.25
N ASP A 374 -10.86 13.73 -10.19
CA ASP A 374 -10.36 15.03 -9.77
C ASP A 374 -9.53 14.97 -8.49
N GLU A 375 -9.72 13.96 -7.64
CA GLU A 375 -8.99 13.84 -6.38
C GLU A 375 -7.87 12.81 -6.48
N PHE A 376 -6.66 13.22 -6.09
CA PHE A 376 -5.51 12.32 -6.03
C PHE A 376 -4.50 12.70 -4.96
N ILE A 377 -3.72 11.70 -4.56
CA ILE A 377 -2.54 11.80 -3.73
C ILE A 377 -1.41 11.07 -4.46
N ASP A 378 -0.28 11.73 -4.64
CA ASP A 378 0.94 11.18 -5.22
C ASP A 378 2.02 11.14 -4.12
N LEU A 379 2.50 9.93 -3.84
CA LEU A 379 3.60 9.66 -2.92
C LEU A 379 4.83 9.36 -3.78
N MET A 380 5.79 10.27 -3.81
CA MET A 380 7.08 10.06 -4.48
C MET A 380 8.15 9.83 -3.44
N ILE A 381 9.00 8.82 -3.64
CA ILE A 381 10.09 8.53 -2.72
C ILE A 381 11.03 9.74 -2.58
N GLU A 382 11.29 10.15 -1.34
CA GLU A 382 12.01 11.38 -1.02
C GLU A 382 13.53 11.19 -1.08
N ARG A 383 13.99 10.01 -0.69
CA ARG A 383 15.41 9.66 -0.52
C ARG A 383 15.59 8.16 -0.65
N LEU A 384 16.84 7.72 -0.79
CA LEU A 384 17.17 6.30 -0.82
C LEU A 384 16.67 5.60 0.46
N PRO A 385 16.12 4.37 0.35
CA PRO A 385 15.63 3.61 1.50
C PRO A 385 16.73 3.38 2.54
N LEU A 386 16.35 3.35 3.81
CA LEU A 386 17.27 2.99 4.90
C LEU A 386 16.98 1.57 5.37
N GLN A 387 18.01 0.77 5.58
CA GLN A 387 17.92 -0.60 6.07
C GLN A 387 18.60 -0.72 7.43
N ALA A 388 18.05 -1.61 8.25
CA ALA A 388 18.74 -2.06 9.45
C ALA A 388 20.04 -2.78 9.07
N ALA A 389 21.04 -2.73 9.95
CA ALA A 389 22.15 -3.66 9.85
C ALA A 389 21.58 -5.08 9.91
N ASP A 390 22.09 -6.00 9.08
CA ASP A 390 21.57 -7.37 9.00
C ASP A 390 21.46 -7.96 10.41
N GLU A 391 20.22 -8.16 10.86
CA GLU A 391 19.91 -8.90 12.08
C GLU A 391 20.38 -10.33 11.85
N PRO A 392 21.35 -10.86 12.62
CA PRO A 392 21.77 -12.23 12.48
C PRO A 392 20.55 -13.13 12.71
N LEU A 393 20.25 -13.99 11.74
CA LEU A 393 19.31 -15.10 11.92
C LEU A 393 19.83 -15.97 13.08
N GLY A 394 19.35 -15.72 14.30
CA GLY A 394 19.73 -16.48 15.49
C GLY A 394 20.16 -15.61 16.66
N GLY A 395 19.18 -14.99 17.32
CA GLY A 395 19.33 -14.32 18.61
C GLY A 395 18.53 -14.96 19.74
N SER A 396 18.17 -16.24 19.65
CA SER A 396 17.68 -16.99 20.81
C SER A 396 18.88 -17.43 21.65
N ALA A 397 19.40 -16.52 22.46
CA ALA A 397 20.23 -16.85 23.62
C ALA A 397 20.22 -15.69 24.62
N LEU A 398 19.60 -15.95 25.78
CA LEU A 398 19.76 -15.26 27.06
C LEU A 398 19.05 -13.91 27.21
N ARG A 399 17.83 -13.96 27.76
CA ARG A 399 17.55 -13.38 29.08
C ARG A 399 16.34 -14.01 29.74
#